data_AF-A0A7K9VFH5-F1
#
_entry.id   AF-A0A7K9VFH5-F1
#
_cell.length_a   1.000
_cell.length_b   1.000
_cell.length_c   1.000
_cell.angle_alpha   90.00
_cell.angle_beta   90.00
_cell.angle_gamma   90.00
#
_symmetry.space_group_name_H-M   'P 1'
#
loop_
_entity.id
_entity.type
_entity.pdbx_description
1 polymer ?
#
loop_
_entity_poly.entity_id
_entity_poly.type
_entity_poly.pdbx_seq_one_letter_code
_entity_poly.pdbx_strand_id
1 'polypeptide(L)'
;LYRTSNQAYGSKAPTVHEVPTSFHVTSHAFSNTLAQCGMYRNNGLNTYLEKSHVTGPDNFITPYDTLNFHPSYNASGPSHC
;
A
#
# COMPACT_ATOMS: atom_id res chain seq x y z
N LEU A 1 -35.38 29.34 -46.33
CA LEU A 1 -35.12 28.75 -44.99
C LEU A 1 -33.65 28.39 -44.91
N TYR A 2 -32.90 28.96 -43.97
CA TYR A 2 -31.47 28.67 -43.78
C TYR A 2 -31.29 27.58 -42.73
N ARG A 3 -30.51 26.54 -43.04
CA ARG A 3 -30.18 25.43 -42.14
C ARG A 3 -28.67 25.33 -42.02
N THR A 4 -28.13 25.17 -40.82
CA THR A 4 -26.70 24.97 -40.60
C THR A 4 -26.38 23.48 -40.44
N SER A 5 -25.15 23.07 -40.73
CA SER A 5 -24.69 21.69 -40.54
C SER A 5 -24.79 21.23 -39.08
N ASN A 6 -24.56 22.15 -38.13
CA ASN A 6 -24.63 21.85 -36.70
C ASN A 6 -26.04 21.49 -36.24
N GLN A 7 -27.08 21.94 -36.95
CA GLN A 7 -28.48 21.56 -36.67
C GLN A 7 -28.78 20.08 -37.03
N ALA A 8 -27.83 19.33 -37.58
CA ALA A 8 -27.98 17.89 -37.80
C ALA A 8 -27.64 17.05 -36.56
N TYR A 9 -26.68 17.50 -35.74
CA TYR A 9 -26.30 16.79 -34.52
C TYR A 9 -27.42 16.85 -33.48
N GLY A 10 -27.80 15.71 -32.89
CA GLY A 10 -28.92 15.63 -31.95
C GLY A 10 -30.32 15.81 -32.56
N SER A 11 -30.44 16.00 -33.87
CA SER A 11 -31.73 16.23 -34.55
C SER A 11 -32.58 14.97 -34.76
N LYS A 12 -32.00 13.78 -34.53
CA LYS A 12 -32.66 12.48 -34.68
C LYS A 12 -32.78 11.80 -33.32
N ALA A 13 -33.95 11.21 -33.07
CA ALA A 13 -34.17 10.39 -31.88
C ALA A 13 -33.48 9.02 -32.04
N PRO A 14 -32.96 8.43 -30.94
CA PRO A 14 -32.37 7.10 -30.96
C PRO A 14 -33.43 6.02 -31.22
N THR A 15 -33.01 4.93 -31.85
CA THR A 15 -33.83 3.78 -32.25
C THR A 15 -33.27 2.47 -31.68
N VAL A 16 -34.09 1.43 -31.68
CA VAL A 16 -33.70 0.09 -31.17
C VAL A 16 -32.56 -0.57 -31.94
N HIS A 17 -32.28 -0.10 -33.16
CA HIS A 17 -31.20 -0.62 -34.01
C HIS A 17 -29.86 0.10 -33.76
N GLU A 18 -29.87 1.16 -32.96
CA GLU A 18 -28.67 1.94 -32.59
C GLU A 18 -28.15 1.58 -31.19
N VAL A 19 -28.97 0.94 -30.36
CA VAL A 19 -28.58 0.52 -29.01
C VAL A 19 -27.83 -0.81 -29.03
N PRO A 20 -26.77 -0.98 -28.21
CA PRO A 20 -26.06 -2.25 -28.12
C PRO A 20 -26.94 -3.31 -27.46
N THR A 21 -26.77 -4.58 -27.86
CA THR A 21 -27.50 -5.72 -27.28
C THR A 21 -27.05 -6.07 -25.86
N SER A 22 -25.83 -5.69 -25.49
CA SER A 22 -25.30 -5.83 -24.14
C SER A 22 -24.33 -4.69 -23.83
N PHE A 23 -24.29 -4.30 -22.56
CA PHE A 23 -23.38 -3.28 -22.05
C PHE A 23 -22.73 -3.80 -20.77
N HIS A 24 -21.40 -3.95 -20.80
CA HIS A 24 -20.62 -4.47 -19.68
C HIS A 24 -19.89 -3.33 -19.00
N VAL A 25 -20.54 -2.70 -18.03
CA VAL A 25 -19.92 -1.62 -17.27
C VAL A 25 -18.98 -2.17 -16.20
N THR A 26 -17.84 -1.51 -16.02
CA THR A 26 -16.96 -1.78 -14.88
C THR A 26 -17.55 -1.10 -13.64
N SER A 27 -17.80 -1.86 -12.59
CA SER A 27 -18.24 -1.29 -11.32
C SER A 27 -17.07 -0.58 -10.64
N HIS A 28 -17.28 0.70 -10.29
CA HIS A 28 -16.36 1.48 -9.48
C HIS A 28 -16.79 1.55 -8.01
N ALA A 29 -17.76 0.73 -7.58
CA ALA A 29 -18.32 0.79 -6.22
C ALA A 29 -17.24 0.65 -5.14
N PHE A 30 -16.33 -0.33 -5.27
CA PHE A 30 -15.21 -0.53 -4.34
C PHE A 30 -14.23 0.66 -4.32
N SER A 31 -13.85 1.17 -5.50
CA SER A 31 -12.92 2.29 -5.58
C SER A 31 -13.54 3.57 -5.02
N ASN A 32 -14.84 3.79 -5.25
CA ASN A 32 -15.57 4.96 -4.76
C ASN A 32 -15.67 4.97 -3.23
N THR A 33 -15.84 3.80 -2.58
CA THR A 33 -15.84 3.74 -1.12
C THR A 33 -14.45 4.00 -0.55
N LEU A 34 -13.40 3.41 -1.13
CA LEU A 34 -12.03 3.59 -0.65
C LEU A 34 -11.48 4.99 -0.94
N ALA A 35 -11.86 5.61 -2.05
CA ALA A 35 -11.39 6.95 -2.44
C ALA A 35 -11.76 8.03 -1.41
N GLN A 36 -12.85 7.84 -0.65
CA GLN A 36 -13.26 8.76 0.42
C GLN A 36 -12.23 8.85 1.54
N CYS A 37 -11.47 7.77 1.77
CA CYS A 37 -10.43 7.72 2.82
C CYS A 37 -9.18 8.53 2.45
N GLY A 38 -9.03 8.94 1.19
CA GLY A 38 -7.86 9.68 0.72
C GLY A 38 -6.58 8.83 0.65
N MET A 39 -5.43 9.51 0.68
CA MET A 39 -4.12 8.85 0.58
C MET A 39 -3.74 8.19 1.91
N TYR A 40 -3.37 6.92 1.86
CA TYR A 40 -2.85 6.19 3.02
C TYR A 40 -1.62 6.88 3.61
N ARG A 41 -1.54 6.94 4.94
CA ARG A 41 -0.38 7.40 5.70
C ARG A 41 0.00 6.34 6.71
N ASN A 42 1.30 6.00 6.75
CA ASN A 42 1.83 5.14 7.79
C ASN A 42 2.23 5.99 9.00
N ASN A 43 1.54 5.79 10.13
CA ASN A 43 1.84 6.42 11.42
C ASN A 43 2.42 5.45 12.45
N GLY A 44 2.72 4.21 12.05
CA GLY A 44 3.30 3.19 12.92
C GLY A 44 4.77 3.43 13.22
N LEU A 45 5.19 3.07 14.44
CA LEU A 45 6.60 2.99 14.82
C LEU A 45 7.16 1.62 14.44
N ASN A 46 8.43 1.58 14.03
CA ASN A 46 9.12 0.31 13.83
C ASN A 46 9.48 -0.28 15.20
N THR A 47 8.85 -1.40 15.57
CA THR A 47 9.12 -2.15 16.80
C THR A 47 9.82 -3.48 16.52
N TYR A 48 10.38 -3.66 15.33
CA TYR A 48 11.11 -4.87 14.98
C TYR A 48 12.36 -5.00 15.85
N LEU A 49 12.46 -6.12 16.58
CA LEU A 49 13.66 -6.45 17.34
C LEU A 49 14.76 -6.95 16.41
N GLU A 50 15.96 -6.47 16.67
CA GLU A 50 17.21 -6.90 16.06
C GLU A 50 17.36 -8.44 16.20
N LYS A 51 17.82 -9.12 15.15
CA LYS A 51 17.93 -10.61 15.10
C LYS A 51 19.35 -11.08 14.80
N SER A 52 20.33 -10.19 14.84
CA SER A 52 21.73 -10.56 14.72
C SER A 52 22.02 -11.62 15.76
N HIS A 53 22.88 -12.56 15.39
CA HIS A 53 23.42 -13.51 16.35
C HIS A 53 23.99 -12.73 17.56
N VAL A 54 24.74 -11.67 17.30
CA VAL A 54 25.50 -10.91 18.30
C VAL A 54 24.65 -10.03 19.22
N THR A 55 23.59 -9.40 18.71
CA THR A 55 22.79 -8.39 19.45
C THR A 55 21.30 -8.70 19.50
N GLY A 56 20.93 -9.94 19.15
CA GLY A 56 19.56 -10.42 19.14
C GLY A 56 18.92 -10.46 20.54
N PRO A 57 17.64 -10.86 20.63
CA PRO A 57 16.86 -10.89 21.87
C PRO A 57 17.54 -11.64 23.03
N ASP A 58 18.36 -12.64 22.72
CA ASP A 58 19.09 -13.44 23.70
C ASP A 58 20.34 -12.72 24.26
N ASN A 59 20.68 -11.52 23.77
CA ASN A 59 21.87 -10.74 24.12
C ASN A 59 21.60 -9.26 24.47
N PHE A 60 20.45 -8.99 25.09
CA PHE A 60 20.13 -7.67 25.60
C PHE A 60 20.78 -7.45 26.97
N ILE A 61 21.80 -6.60 27.01
CA ILE A 61 22.32 -6.02 28.26
C ILE A 61 21.22 -5.13 28.83
N THR A 62 20.66 -5.52 29.98
CA THR A 62 19.65 -4.72 30.67
C THR A 62 20.28 -4.06 31.90
N PRO A 63 19.66 -3.02 32.49
CA PRO A 63 20.14 -2.45 33.75
C PRO A 63 20.19 -3.45 34.92
N TYR A 64 19.44 -4.56 34.82
CA TYR A 64 19.38 -5.61 35.84
C TYR A 64 20.31 -6.79 35.53
N ASP A 65 20.70 -6.95 34.27
CA ASP A 65 21.65 -7.96 33.82
C ASP A 65 22.65 -7.33 32.85
N THR A 66 23.73 -6.82 33.46
CA THR A 66 24.78 -6.10 32.75
C THR A 66 25.87 -7.02 32.21
N LEU A 67 25.80 -8.33 32.48
CA LEU A 67 26.83 -9.31 32.15
C LEU A 67 26.37 -10.36 31.13
N ASN A 68 25.21 -10.16 30.51
CA ASN A 68 24.72 -10.99 29.41
C ASN A 68 25.41 -10.61 28.09
N PHE A 69 26.68 -11.00 27.97
CA PHE A 69 27.48 -10.81 26.77
C PHE A 69 27.35 -12.00 25.82
N HIS A 70 27.41 -11.71 24.52
CA HIS A 70 27.25 -12.74 23.50
C HIS A 70 28.44 -13.72 23.57
N PRO A 71 28.26 -15.03 23.31
CA PRO A 71 29.38 -15.98 23.31
C PRO A 71 30.53 -15.62 22.36
N SER A 72 30.28 -14.78 21.35
CA SER A 72 31.32 -14.20 20.49
C SER A 72 32.17 -13.11 21.13
N TYR A 73 31.69 -12.51 22.23
CA TYR A 73 32.38 -11.44 22.94
C TYR A 73 33.52 -12.04 23.76
N ASN A 74 34.75 -11.69 23.40
CA ASN A 74 35.95 -12.11 24.12
C ASN A 74 36.60 -10.88 24.77
N ALA A 75 36.51 -10.76 26.10
CA ALA A 75 37.14 -9.65 26.83
C ALA A 75 38.68 -9.70 26.82
N SER A 76 39.24 -10.85 26.45
CA SER A 76 40.68 -11.17 26.48
C SER A 76 41.31 -11.31 25.08
N GLY A 77 40.57 -11.08 24.00
CA GLY A 77 41.05 -11.28 22.63
C GLY A 77 40.06 -10.77 21.57
N PRO A 78 40.35 -10.98 20.27
CA PRO A 78 39.44 -10.53 19.22
C PRO A 78 38.14 -11.35 19.24
N SER A 79 37.01 -10.65 19.23
CA SER A 79 35.68 -11.25 19.09
C SER A 79 35.50 -11.88 17.71
N HIS A 80 34.78 -13.00 17.63
CA HIS A 80 34.57 -13.76 16.38
C HIS A 80 33.10 -13.68 15.92
N CYS A 81 32.83 -13.35 14.66
CA CYS A 81 31.47 -13.24 14.13
C CYS A 81 30.79 -14.60 13.90
#